data_AF-O68572-F1
#
_entry.id   AF-O68572-F1
#
_cell.length_a   1.000
_cell.length_b   1.000
_cell.length_c   1.000
_cell.angle_alpha   90.00
_cell.angle_beta   90.00
_cell.angle_gamma   90.00
#
_symmetry.space_group_name_H-M   'P 1'
#
loop_
_entity.id
_entity.type
_entity.pdbx_description
1 polymer ?
#
loop_
_entity_poly.entity_id
_entity_poly.type
_entity_poly.pdbx_seq_one_letter_code
_entity_poly.pdbx_strand_id
1 'polypeptide(L)'
;SADKSVITQPATTLTAIKKILERLEIGGRLAIMVYYGHEGGDKEKYAVLNFVKELDQQHFTVMLYQPLNQINTPPFLVMIEKL
;
A
#
# COMPACT_ATOMS: atom_id res chain seq x y z
N SER A 1 -4.82 -14.74 -13.51
CA SER A 1 -4.88 -14.87 -12.05
C SER A 1 -3.48 -15.14 -11.53
N ALA A 2 -2.99 -14.34 -10.58
CA ALA A 2 -1.70 -14.58 -9.92
C ALA A 2 -1.84 -15.72 -8.90
N ASP A 3 -0.75 -16.45 -8.65
CA ASP A 3 -0.70 -17.49 -7.62
C ASP A 3 -0.77 -16.85 -6.22
N LYS A 4 -1.83 -17.17 -5.47
CA LYS A 4 -2.08 -16.61 -4.13
C LYS A 4 -1.17 -17.19 -3.05
N SER A 5 -0.37 -18.21 -3.36
CA SER A 5 0.65 -18.75 -2.46
C SER A 5 1.94 -17.91 -2.46
N VAL A 6 2.16 -17.11 -3.52
CA VAL A 6 3.28 -16.18 -3.60
C VAL A 6 2.88 -14.89 -2.89
N ILE A 7 3.34 -14.75 -1.65
CA ILE A 7 3.04 -13.59 -0.78
C ILE A 7 4.27 -12.71 -0.60
N THR A 8 4.04 -11.41 -0.47
CA THR A 8 5.04 -10.46 -0.01
C THR A 8 5.14 -10.46 1.52
N GLN A 9 6.26 -9.95 2.05
CA GLN A 9 6.47 -9.84 3.50
C GLN A 9 6.45 -8.37 3.93
N PRO A 10 5.85 -8.05 5.10
CA PRO A 10 5.73 -6.67 5.57
C PRO A 10 7.06 -5.91 5.56
N ALA A 11 8.15 -6.51 6.06
CA ALA A 11 9.44 -5.84 6.17
C ALA A 11 10.04 -5.45 4.80
N THR A 12 9.99 -6.36 3.82
CA THR A 12 10.50 -6.12 2.48
C THR A 12 9.63 -5.13 1.72
N THR A 13 8.31 -5.21 1.89
CA THR A 13 7.33 -4.29 1.27
C THR A 13 7.53 -2.87 1.77
N LEU A 14 7.63 -2.65 3.09
CA LEU A 14 7.88 -1.33 3.66
C LEU A 14 9.24 -0.76 3.23
N THR A 15 10.28 -1.61 3.15
CA THR A 15 11.60 -1.19 2.66
C THR A 15 11.53 -0.70 1.22
N ALA A 16 10.80 -1.40 0.35
CA ALA A 16 10.62 -1.01 -1.04
C ALA A 16 9.85 0.31 -1.16
N ILE A 17 8.71 0.44 -0.46
CA ILE A 17 7.90 1.67 -0.45
C ILE A 17 8.76 2.86 -0.03
N LYS A 18 9.48 2.76 1.10
CA LYS A 18 10.36 3.84 1.58
C LYS A 18 11.39 4.27 0.53
N LYS A 19 12.09 3.30 -0.08
CA LYS A 19 13.09 3.58 -1.12
C LYS A 19 12.48 4.23 -2.36
N ILE A 20 11.25 3.88 -2.73
CA ILE A 20 10.54 4.50 -3.85
C ILE A 20 10.17 5.94 -3.51
N LEU A 21 9.56 6.20 -2.35
CA LEU A 21 9.16 7.55 -1.93
C LEU A 21 10.35 8.53 -1.86
N GLU A 22 11.51 8.06 -1.40
CA GLU A 22 12.76 8.82 -1.41
C GLU A 22 13.20 9.23 -2.83
N ARG A 23 12.92 8.39 -3.84
CA ARG A 23 13.35 8.56 -5.23
C ARG A 23 12.31 9.21 -6.13
N LEU A 24 11.06 9.33 -5.68
CA LEU A 24 10.03 10.02 -6.44
C LEU A 24 10.44 11.48 -6.66
N GLU A 25 10.22 11.94 -7.88
CA GLU A 25 10.23 13.36 -8.21
C GLU A 25 9.04 14.06 -7.55
N ILE A 26 9.12 15.38 -7.40
CA ILE A 26 8.00 16.21 -6.96
C ILE A 26 6.85 16.09 -7.98
N GLY A 27 5.62 15.87 -7.52
CA GLY A 27 4.47 15.49 -8.33
C GLY A 27 4.45 14.01 -8.76
N GLY A 28 5.50 13.24 -8.46
CA GLY A 28 5.59 11.81 -8.74
C GLY A 28 4.63 10.99 -7.88
N ARG A 29 4.18 9.84 -8.41
CA ARG A 29 3.14 9.02 -7.77
C ARG A 29 3.57 7.57 -7.57
N LEU A 30 3.12 6.98 -6.46
CA LEU A 30 3.17 5.55 -6.17
C LEU A 30 1.75 5.02 -5.98
N ALA A 31 1.40 3.99 -6.73
CA ALA A 31 0.14 3.26 -6.61
C ALA A 31 0.39 1.85 -6.04
N ILE A 32 -0.26 1.52 -4.93
CA ILE A 32 -0.09 0.25 -4.22
C ILE A 32 -1.43 -0.48 -4.19
N MET A 33 -1.54 -1.56 -4.98
CA MET A 33 -2.68 -2.47 -4.89
C MET A 33 -2.46 -3.46 -3.76
N VAL A 34 -3.39 -3.50 -2.81
CA VAL A 34 -3.32 -4.39 -1.63
C VAL A 34 -4.32 -5.52 -1.80
N TYR A 35 -3.81 -6.74 -1.94
CA TYR A 35 -4.61 -7.97 -1.94
C TYR A 35 -4.51 -8.62 -0.56
N TYR A 36 -5.64 -8.87 0.09
CA TYR A 36 -5.71 -9.48 1.42
C TYR A 36 -6.86 -10.50 1.48
N GLY A 37 -7.12 -11.11 2.64
CA GLY A 37 -8.08 -12.22 2.76
C GLY A 37 -7.48 -13.60 2.46
N HIS A 38 -6.17 -13.73 2.59
CA HIS A 38 -5.40 -14.97 2.52
C HIS A 38 -4.39 -14.98 3.68
N GLU A 39 -3.80 -16.14 3.97
CA GLU A 39 -2.84 -16.29 5.06
C GLU A 39 -1.69 -15.26 4.93
N GLY A 40 -1.42 -14.53 6.02
CA GLY A 40 -0.41 -13.46 6.02
C GLY A 40 -0.84 -12.12 5.42
N GLY A 41 -1.85 -12.09 4.55
CA GLY A 41 -2.29 -10.87 3.84
C GLY A 41 -2.77 -9.74 4.76
N ASP A 42 -3.42 -10.06 5.88
CA ASP A 42 -3.83 -9.03 6.85
C ASP A 42 -2.64 -8.35 7.53
N LYS A 43 -1.57 -9.09 7.84
CA LYS A 43 -0.38 -8.52 8.47
C LYS A 43 0.27 -7.49 7.55
N GLU A 44 0.38 -7.80 6.27
CA GLU A 44 0.94 -6.88 5.28
C GLU A 44 0.03 -5.68 5.03
N LYS A 45 -1.29 -5.89 4.92
CA LYS A 45 -2.28 -4.81 4.84
C LYS A 45 -2.11 -3.79 5.97
N TYR A 46 -2.07 -4.25 7.22
CA TYR A 46 -1.93 -3.35 8.36
C TYR A 46 -0.55 -2.67 8.41
N ALA A 47 0.52 -3.37 8.05
CA ALA A 47 1.86 -2.77 7.98
C ALA A 47 1.92 -1.62 6.97
N VAL A 48 1.39 -1.82 5.76
CA VAL A 48 1.32 -0.78 4.72
C VAL A 48 0.45 0.39 5.18
N LEU A 49 -0.77 0.13 5.66
CA LEU A 49 -1.70 1.18 6.11
C LEU A 49 -1.13 1.99 7.28
N ASN A 50 -0.49 1.35 8.24
CA ASN A 50 0.12 2.06 9.37
C ASN A 50 1.30 2.92 8.91
N PHE A 51 2.15 2.42 8.01
CA PHE A 51 3.27 3.19 7.49
C PHE A 51 2.81 4.44 6.71
N VAL A 52 1.87 4.29 5.78
CA VAL A 52 1.47 5.42 4.91
C VAL A 52 0.68 6.49 5.66
N LYS A 53 0.02 6.16 6.78
CA LYS A 53 -0.70 7.13 7.62
C LYS A 53 0.23 8.07 8.38
N GLU A 54 1.46 7.65 8.64
CA GLU A 54 2.46 8.44 9.38
C GLU A 54 3.35 9.30 8.46
N LEU A 55 3.10 9.29 7.14
CA LEU A 55 3.81 10.16 6.22
C LEU A 55 3.43 11.63 6.48
N ASP A 56 4.44 12.51 6.50
CA ASP A 56 4.23 13.95 6.68
C ASP A 56 3.41 14.52 5.52
N GLN A 57 2.23 15.03 5.85
CA GLN A 57 1.28 15.61 4.89
C GLN A 57 1.82 16.82 4.12
N GLN A 58 2.88 17.48 4.61
CA GLN A 58 3.55 18.56 3.86
C GLN A 58 4.39 18.04 2.69
N HIS A 59 4.79 16.77 2.73
CA HIS A 59 5.66 16.15 1.73
C HIS A 59 4.92 15.10 0.88
N PHE A 60 3.84 14.50 1.40
CA PHE A 60 3.09 13.47 0.70
C PHE A 60 1.59 13.61 0.91
N THR A 61 0.80 13.45 -0.16
CA THR A 61 -0.63 13.21 -0.07
C THR A 61 -0.91 11.72 -0.24
N VAL A 62 -1.72 11.15 0.66
CA VAL A 62 -2.08 9.72 0.66
C VAL A 62 -3.59 9.56 0.59
N MET A 63 -4.06 8.77 -0.37
CA MET A 63 -5.48 8.48 -0.58
C MET A 63 -5.74 6.98 -0.55
N LEU A 64 -6.85 6.59 0.09
CA LEU A 64 -7.35 5.22 0.11
C LEU A 64 -8.58 5.12 -0.79
N TYR A 65 -8.52 4.26 -1.80
CA TYR A 65 -9.65 3.93 -2.67
C TYR A 65 -10.05 2.47 -2.46
N GLN A 66 -11.17 2.25 -1.76
CA GLN A 66 -11.61 0.93 -1.29
C GLN A 66 -13.11 0.70 -1.53
N PRO A 67 -13.50 -0.46 -2.09
CA PRO A 67 -14.92 -0.84 -2.14
C PRO A 67 -15.47 -1.13 -0.74
N LEU A 68 -16.65 -0.58 -0.43
CA LEU A 68 -17.23 -0.67 0.93
C LEU A 68 -18.25 -1.80 1.11
N ASN A 69 -18.91 -2.23 0.04
CA ASN A 69 -20.06 -3.16 0.10
C ASN A 69 -19.78 -4.54 -0.54
N GLN A 70 -18.52 -4.85 -0.83
CA GLN A 70 -18.10 -6.12 -1.44
C GLN A 70 -17.69 -7.12 -0.34
N ILE A 71 -18.28 -8.31 -0.37
CA ILE A 71 -18.18 -9.30 0.72
C ILE A 71 -16.81 -10.00 0.75
N ASN A 72 -16.29 -10.39 -0.41
CA ASN A 72 -15.15 -11.31 -0.53
C ASN A 72 -13.80 -10.62 -0.43
N THR A 73 -13.67 -9.66 0.49
CA THR A 73 -12.39 -9.00 0.79
C THR A 73 -11.73 -8.43 -0.48
N PRO A 74 -12.41 -7.51 -1.18
CA PRO A 74 -11.88 -6.96 -2.43
C PRO A 74 -10.53 -6.28 -2.17
N PRO A 75 -9.61 -6.28 -3.14
CA PRO A 75 -8.42 -5.46 -3.02
C PRO A 75 -8.79 -3.98 -2.95
N PHE A 76 -7.91 -3.18 -2.37
CA PHE A 76 -8.01 -1.72 -2.40
C PHE A 76 -6.72 -1.09 -2.92
N LEU A 77 -6.82 0.16 -3.31
CA LEU A 77 -5.71 0.95 -3.83
C LEU A 77 -5.30 2.01 -2.81
N VAL A 78 -4.01 2.09 -2.50
CA VAL A 78 -3.39 3.25 -1.85
C VAL A 78 -2.67 4.05 -2.93
N MET A 79 -2.98 5.34 -3.03
CA MET A 79 -2.29 6.28 -3.90
C MET A 79 -1.49 7.24 -3.06
N ILE A 80 -0.22 7.45 -3.41
CA ILE A 80 0.67 8.39 -2.75
C ILE A 80 1.23 9.34 -3.81
N GLU A 81 1.12 10.64 -3.60
CA GLU A 81 1.75 11.67 -4.41
C GLU A 81 2.77 12.42 -3.56
N LYS A 82 3.96 12.66 -4.10
CA LYS A 82 4.96 13.52 -3.48
C LYS A 82 4.65 14.97 -3.84
N LEU A 83 4.49 15.82 -2.83
CA LEU A 83 4.16 17.24 -2.97
C LEU A 83 5.39 18.09 -3.28
#